data_AF-A0A645GCN2-F1
#
_entry.id   AF-A0A645GCN2-F1
#
_cell.length_a   1.000
_cell.length_b   1.000
_cell.length_c   1.000
_cell.angle_alpha   90.00
_cell.angle_beta   90.00
_cell.angle_gamma   90.00
#
_symmetry.space_group_name_H-M   'P 1'
#
loop_
_entity.id
_entity.type
_entity.pdbx_description
1 polymer ?
#
loop_
_entity_poly.entity_id
_entity_poly.type
_entity_poly.pdbx_seq_one_letter_code
_entity_poly.pdbx_strand_id
1 'polypeptide(L)'
;MCEDPERKITTADVIDFKSMETPEDATAYDWRDMSIQVQLYSKAAKEVIGENVETGYIHTLKDNRRTAIPVDKQSVDNAIGAIEWAVHGILDGDFPMRACPHNCGSCDFKAMCAQKRQPFKSTVLPPQINTPAGEKTIAAFENDDGGGVK
;
A
#
# COMPACT_ATOMS: atom_id res chain seq x y z
N MET A 1 1.08 23.84 -0.94
CA MET A 1 0.13 24.57 -0.07
C MET A 1 -0.28 25.84 -0.79
N CYS A 2 -1.53 25.88 -1.25
CA CYS A 2 -2.12 27.06 -1.86
C CYS A 2 -3.06 27.70 -0.84
N GLU A 3 -2.96 29.01 -0.64
CA GLU A 3 -3.84 29.78 0.23
C GLU A 3 -4.71 30.70 -0.64
N ASP A 4 -5.97 30.91 -0.23
CA ASP A 4 -6.81 31.96 -0.79
C ASP A 4 -6.39 33.36 -0.24
N PRO A 5 -6.94 34.46 -0.79
CA PRO A 5 -6.67 35.80 -0.29
C PRO A 5 -7.07 36.05 1.19
N GLU A 6 -7.91 35.19 1.77
CA GLU A 6 -8.31 35.20 3.18
C GLU A 6 -7.42 34.30 4.07
N ARG A 7 -6.32 33.74 3.51
CA ARG A 7 -5.41 32.78 4.16
C ARG A 7 -6.05 31.45 4.56
N LYS A 8 -7.14 31.06 3.89
CA LYS A 8 -7.66 29.69 4.00
C LYS A 8 -6.85 28.80 3.07
N ILE A 9 -6.41 27.65 3.58
CA ILE A 9 -5.76 26.64 2.76
C ILE A 9 -6.82 26.12 1.78
N THR A 10 -6.48 26.13 0.48
CA THR A 10 -7.38 25.73 -0.60
C THR A 10 -7.10 24.32 -1.08
N THR A 11 -5.84 23.87 -0.98
CA THR A 11 -5.42 22.51 -1.30
C THR A 11 -4.28 22.06 -0.39
N ALA A 12 -4.37 20.81 0.05
CA ALA A 12 -3.34 20.13 0.81
C ALA A 12 -2.80 18.94 0.01
N ASP A 13 -1.47 18.76 0.05
CA ASP A 13 -0.80 17.63 -0.59
C ASP A 13 -0.23 16.72 0.49
N VAL A 14 -0.43 15.42 0.33
CA VAL A 14 0.23 14.42 1.18
C VAL A 14 1.51 13.98 0.50
N ILE A 15 2.63 14.07 1.22
CA ILE A 15 3.95 13.70 0.69
C ILE A 15 4.63 12.78 1.69
N ASP A 16 4.95 11.57 1.27
CA ASP A 16 5.76 10.63 2.04
C ASP A 16 7.16 10.53 1.44
N PHE A 17 8.17 10.77 2.27
CA PHE A 17 9.57 10.83 1.86
C PHE A 17 10.24 9.47 2.08
N LYS A 18 10.84 8.90 1.04
CA LYS A 18 11.56 7.62 1.08
C LYS A 18 13.03 7.79 0.73
N SER A 19 13.92 7.12 1.47
CA SER A 19 15.37 7.16 1.25
C SER A 19 15.86 6.14 0.21
N MET A 20 14.96 5.42 -0.44
CA MET A 20 15.26 4.43 -1.47
C MET A 20 15.32 5.04 -2.87
N GLU A 21 15.92 4.30 -3.80
CA GLU A 21 15.79 4.55 -5.23
C GLU A 21 14.53 3.85 -5.74
N THR A 22 13.78 4.50 -6.61
CA THR A 22 12.71 3.84 -7.37
C THR A 22 13.26 3.38 -8.72
N PRO A 23 12.88 2.19 -9.21
CA PRO A 23 13.18 1.79 -10.59
C PRO A 23 12.70 2.87 -11.56
N GLU A 24 13.42 3.09 -12.66
CA GLU A 24 13.00 4.03 -13.71
C GLU A 24 11.58 3.71 -14.20
N ASP A 25 11.31 2.42 -14.40
CA ASP A 25 9.99 1.89 -14.74
C ASP A 25 9.14 1.67 -13.48
N ALA A 26 8.05 2.44 -13.36
CA ALA A 26 7.10 2.29 -12.27
C ALA A 26 6.42 0.91 -12.26
N THR A 27 6.32 0.20 -13.39
CA THR A 27 5.71 -1.14 -13.43
C THR A 27 6.62 -2.22 -12.82
N ALA A 28 7.93 -1.94 -12.71
CA ALA A 28 8.91 -2.83 -12.10
C ALA A 28 8.94 -2.74 -10.56
N TYR A 29 8.19 -1.82 -9.97
CA TYR A 29 8.14 -1.60 -8.53
C TYR A 29 6.79 -2.02 -7.94
N ASP A 30 6.81 -2.67 -6.77
CA ASP A 30 5.58 -2.97 -6.02
C ASP A 30 5.14 -1.77 -5.20
N TRP A 31 4.21 -1.00 -5.77
CA TRP A 31 3.69 0.23 -5.16
C TRP A 31 2.63 0.00 -4.07
N ARG A 32 2.21 -1.24 -3.77
CA ARG A 32 1.05 -1.47 -2.88
C ARG A 32 1.21 -0.82 -1.51
N ASP A 33 2.32 -1.09 -0.84
CA ASP A 33 2.56 -0.57 0.52
C ASP A 33 2.68 0.95 0.54
N MET A 34 3.39 1.51 -0.45
CA MET A 34 3.52 2.97 -0.61
C MET A 34 2.16 3.64 -0.89
N SER A 35 1.34 3.01 -1.74
CA SER A 35 0.03 3.54 -2.12
C SER A 35 -0.91 3.57 -0.92
N ILE A 36 -0.96 2.47 -0.15
CA ILE A 36 -1.76 2.38 1.08
C ILE A 36 -1.35 3.47 2.06
N GLN A 37 -0.04 3.69 2.29
CA GLN A 37 0.43 4.72 3.23
C GLN A 37 -0.11 6.11 2.86
N VAL A 38 0.07 6.53 1.61
CA VAL A 38 -0.36 7.86 1.14
C VAL A 38 -1.89 7.98 1.11
N GLN A 39 -2.61 6.92 0.73
CA GLN A 39 -4.09 6.89 0.72
C GLN A 39 -4.68 7.04 2.13
N LEU A 40 -4.12 6.33 3.11
CA LEU A 40 -4.55 6.44 4.52
C LEU A 40 -4.23 7.83 5.09
N TYR A 41 -3.06 8.39 4.79
CA TYR A 41 -2.74 9.76 5.20
C TYR A 41 -3.68 10.79 4.58
N SER A 42 -4.10 10.58 3.32
CA SER A 42 -5.05 11.45 2.63
C SER A 42 -6.43 11.40 3.29
N LYS A 43 -6.86 10.22 3.77
CA LYS A 43 -8.07 10.07 4.59
C LYS A 43 -7.95 10.84 5.91
N ALA A 44 -6.86 10.63 6.64
CA ALA A 44 -6.64 11.28 7.92
C ALA A 44 -6.58 12.81 7.78
N ALA A 45 -5.92 13.34 6.75
CA ALA A 45 -5.86 14.77 6.48
C ALA A 45 -7.25 15.38 6.20
N LYS A 46 -8.09 14.69 5.42
CA LYS A 46 -9.48 15.09 5.15
C LYS A 46 -10.33 15.10 6.42
N GLU A 47 -10.19 14.10 7.29
CA GLU A 47 -11.03 13.98 8.49
C GLU A 47 -10.58 14.84 9.67
N VAL A 48 -9.26 15.00 9.86
CA VAL A 48 -8.70 15.70 11.03
C VAL A 48 -8.54 17.19 10.77
N ILE A 49 -8.13 17.56 9.56
CA ILE A 49 -7.75 18.94 9.23
C ILE A 49 -8.86 19.64 8.42
N GLY A 50 -9.82 18.88 7.87
CA GLY A 50 -10.87 19.43 7.00
C GLY A 50 -10.35 19.88 5.63
N GLU A 51 -9.11 19.55 5.30
CA GLU A 51 -8.44 19.95 4.07
C GLU A 51 -8.78 18.99 2.94
N ASN A 52 -9.11 19.55 1.78
CA ASN A 52 -9.34 18.72 0.60
C ASN A 52 -8.00 18.27 0.02
N VAL A 53 -7.58 17.04 0.38
CA VAL A 53 -6.42 16.41 -0.27
C VAL A 53 -6.81 15.92 -1.64
N GLU A 54 -6.36 16.65 -2.65
CA GLU A 54 -6.58 16.32 -4.07
C GLU A 54 -5.40 15.52 -4.65
N THR A 55 -4.22 15.61 -4.04
CA THR A 55 -3.02 14.92 -4.54
C THR A 55 -2.18 14.28 -3.44
N GLY A 56 -1.63 13.10 -3.75
CA GLY A 56 -0.73 12.35 -2.89
C GLY A 56 0.54 11.97 -3.63
N TYR A 57 1.68 11.96 -2.93
CA TYR A 57 2.98 11.70 -3.55
C TYR A 57 3.89 10.83 -2.68
N ILE A 58 4.68 10.00 -3.35
CA ILE A 58 5.93 9.46 -2.83
C ILE A 58 7.07 10.30 -3.40
N HIS A 59 7.96 10.77 -2.53
CA HIS A 59 9.18 11.46 -2.94
C HIS A 59 10.42 10.65 -2.52
N THR A 60 11.17 10.19 -3.51
CA THR A 60 12.41 9.43 -3.30
C THR A 60 13.61 10.37 -3.28
N LEU A 61 14.34 10.35 -2.16
CA LEU A 61 15.42 11.32 -1.90
C LEU A 61 16.66 11.07 -2.76
N LYS A 62 16.92 9.82 -3.14
CA LYS A 62 18.16 9.42 -3.84
C LYS A 62 18.16 9.80 -5.32
N ASP A 63 17.01 9.65 -5.98
CA ASP A 63 16.82 9.99 -7.39
C ASP A 63 16.05 11.32 -7.56
N ASN A 64 15.69 11.97 -6.44
CA ASN A 64 14.90 13.21 -6.39
C ASN A 64 13.61 13.13 -7.20
N ARG A 65 13.00 11.93 -7.27
CA ARG A 65 11.80 11.67 -8.06
C ARG A 65 10.55 11.83 -7.22
N ARG A 66 9.48 12.32 -7.84
CA ARG A 66 8.15 12.39 -7.24
C ARG A 66 7.17 11.56 -8.06
N THR A 67 6.54 10.58 -7.42
CA THR A 67 5.53 9.72 -8.04
C THR A 67 4.17 10.05 -7.45
N ALA A 68 3.21 10.37 -8.32
CA ALA A 68 1.82 10.64 -7.92
C ALA A 68 1.12 9.33 -7.53
N ILE A 69 0.47 9.33 -6.38
CA ILE A 69 -0.34 8.22 -5.87
C ILE A 69 -1.82 8.59 -6.05
N PRO A 70 -2.67 7.66 -6.53
CA PRO A 70 -4.12 7.87 -6.56
C PRO A 70 -4.70 8.05 -5.15
N VAL A 71 -5.36 9.18 -4.91
CA VAL A 71 -5.99 9.55 -3.62
C VAL A 71 -7.44 10.02 -3.79
N ASP A 72 -8.04 9.72 -4.94
CA ASP A 72 -9.47 9.90 -5.16
C ASP A 72 -10.28 9.03 -4.19
N LYS A 73 -11.58 9.31 -4.09
CA LYS A 73 -12.45 8.65 -3.12
C LYS A 73 -12.41 7.12 -3.26
N GLN A 74 -12.44 6.59 -4.48
CA GLN A 74 -12.44 5.15 -4.71
C GLN A 74 -11.13 4.52 -4.25
N SER A 75 -10.00 5.13 -4.59
CA SER A 75 -8.67 4.67 -4.16
C SER A 75 -8.54 4.64 -2.63
N VAL A 76 -9.04 5.67 -1.95
CA VAL A 76 -9.03 5.75 -0.48
C VAL A 76 -9.97 4.72 0.15
N ASP A 77 -11.20 4.58 -0.35
CA ASP A 77 -12.16 3.60 0.17
C ASP A 77 -11.63 2.16 -0.01
N ASN A 78 -11.00 1.87 -1.15
CA ASN A 78 -10.38 0.58 -1.43
C ASN A 78 -9.23 0.27 -0.45
N ALA A 79 -8.37 1.25 -0.19
CA ALA A 79 -7.28 1.10 0.78
C ALA A 79 -7.82 0.83 2.20
N ILE A 80 -8.86 1.57 2.61
CA ILE A 80 -9.54 1.35 3.90
C ILE A 80 -10.12 -0.05 3.96
N GLY A 81 -10.87 -0.49 2.94
CA GLY A 81 -11.47 -1.82 2.92
C GLY A 81 -10.43 -2.95 2.96
N ALA A 82 -9.28 -2.76 2.32
CA ALA A 82 -8.17 -3.72 2.40
C ALA A 82 -7.57 -3.80 3.82
N ILE A 83 -7.45 -2.66 4.52
CA ILE A 83 -7.00 -2.62 5.91
C ILE A 83 -8.03 -3.21 6.85
N GLU A 84 -9.32 -2.87 6.70
CA GLU A 84 -10.41 -3.43 7.50
C GLU A 84 -10.45 -4.96 7.35
N TRP A 85 -10.29 -5.47 6.14
CA TRP A 85 -10.17 -6.91 5.91
C TRP A 85 -9.00 -7.53 6.68
N ALA A 86 -7.82 -6.89 6.65
CA ALA A 86 -6.66 -7.34 7.41
C ALA A 86 -6.88 -7.29 8.93
N VAL A 87 -7.54 -6.24 9.42
CA VAL A 87 -7.90 -6.06 10.84
C VAL A 87 -8.86 -7.14 11.30
N HIS A 88 -9.89 -7.48 10.52
CA HIS A 88 -10.78 -8.61 10.84
C HIS A 88 -10.00 -9.92 10.95
N GLY A 89 -9.07 -10.19 10.05
CA GLY A 89 -8.19 -11.36 10.14
C GLY A 89 -7.38 -11.41 11.44
N ILE A 90 -6.86 -10.27 11.90
CA ILE A 90 -6.16 -10.16 13.19
C ILE A 90 -7.10 -10.49 14.36
N LEU A 91 -8.31 -9.93 14.36
CA LEU A 91 -9.32 -10.14 15.41
C LEU A 91 -9.79 -11.60 15.48
N ASP A 92 -9.87 -12.28 14.33
CA ASP A 92 -10.26 -13.70 14.22
C ASP A 92 -9.09 -14.67 14.46
N GLY A 93 -7.90 -14.15 14.77
CA GLY A 93 -6.68 -14.93 14.90
C GLY A 93 -6.34 -15.73 13.64
N ASP A 94 -6.62 -15.18 12.46
CA ASP A 94 -6.34 -15.76 11.15
C ASP A 94 -4.95 -15.30 10.65
N PHE A 95 -3.91 -16.06 11.03
CA PHE A 95 -2.52 -15.77 10.69
C PHE A 95 -1.92 -16.84 9.77
N PRO A 96 -2.45 -17.04 8.54
CA PRO A 96 -1.92 -18.06 7.66
C PRO A 96 -0.51 -17.68 7.20
N MET A 97 0.41 -18.65 7.24
CA MET A 97 1.75 -18.48 6.72
C MET A 97 1.71 -18.14 5.23
N ARG A 98 2.37 -17.05 4.85
CA ARG A 98 2.46 -16.58 3.46
C ARG A 98 3.85 -16.82 2.88
N ALA A 99 4.25 -18.09 2.89
CA ALA A 99 5.56 -18.47 2.38
C ALA A 99 5.70 -18.09 0.90
N CYS A 100 6.77 -17.36 0.59
CA CYS A 100 7.19 -17.03 -0.76
C CYS A 100 8.73 -16.96 -0.82
N PRO A 101 9.36 -17.33 -1.95
CA PRO A 101 10.81 -17.34 -2.07
C PRO A 101 11.46 -15.99 -1.76
N HIS A 102 10.81 -14.90 -2.16
CA HIS A 102 11.31 -13.54 -1.97
C HIS A 102 11.43 -13.16 -0.48
N ASN A 103 10.34 -13.31 0.29
CA ASN A 103 10.32 -12.86 1.69
C ASN A 103 10.93 -13.89 2.65
N CYS A 104 10.80 -15.19 2.39
CA CYS A 104 11.34 -16.22 3.29
C CYS A 104 12.88 -16.23 3.33
N GLY A 105 13.55 -15.65 2.34
CA GLY A 105 15.01 -15.54 2.31
C GLY A 105 15.59 -14.68 3.44
N SER A 106 14.92 -13.57 3.74
CA SER A 106 15.34 -12.53 4.69
C SER A 106 14.42 -12.35 5.91
N CYS A 107 13.36 -13.15 6.04
CA CYS A 107 12.42 -13.07 7.15
C CYS A 107 13.08 -13.48 8.49
N ASP A 108 12.98 -12.62 9.50
CA ASP A 108 13.51 -12.88 10.86
C ASP A 108 12.95 -14.15 11.49
N PHE A 109 11.73 -14.54 11.13
CA PHE A 109 11.06 -15.73 11.67
C PHE A 109 11.42 -17.03 10.93
N LYS A 110 12.32 -17.00 9.94
CA LYS A 110 12.69 -18.17 9.12
C LYS A 110 13.10 -19.40 9.94
N ALA A 111 13.78 -19.21 11.06
CA ALA A 111 14.22 -20.30 11.93
C ALA A 111 13.08 -21.05 12.64
N MET A 112 11.91 -20.41 12.80
CA MET A 112 10.75 -20.98 13.50
C MET A 112 9.55 -21.21 12.58
N CYS A 113 9.53 -20.58 11.40
CA CYS A 113 8.46 -20.70 10.42
C CYS A 113 8.61 -21.97 9.59
N ALA A 114 7.52 -22.74 9.44
CA ALA A 114 7.50 -23.93 8.59
C ALA A 114 7.63 -23.61 7.09
N GLN A 115 7.53 -22.32 6.72
CA GLN A 115 7.64 -21.82 5.33
C GLN A 115 6.69 -22.57 4.37
N LYS A 116 5.50 -22.93 4.87
CA LYS A 116 4.43 -23.55 4.09
C LYS A 116 3.29 -22.56 3.92
N ARG A 117 2.90 -22.31 2.67
CA ARG A 117 1.75 -21.44 2.37
C ARG A 117 0.47 -22.07 2.91
N GLN A 118 -0.35 -21.27 3.60
CA GLN A 118 -1.61 -21.70 4.20
C GLN A 118 -2.79 -20.88 3.62
N PRO A 119 -3.99 -21.47 3.56
CA PRO A 119 -5.20 -20.74 3.20
C PRO A 119 -5.64 -19.83 4.35
N PHE A 120 -6.31 -18.72 4.01
CA PHE A 120 -7.07 -17.94 4.99
C PHE A 120 -8.27 -18.74 5.50
N LYS A 121 -8.70 -18.49 6.75
CA LYS A 121 -9.97 -19.02 7.28
C LYS A 121 -11.16 -18.38 6.55
N SER A 122 -11.07 -17.08 6.26
CA SER A 122 -12.11 -16.35 5.54
C SER A 122 -12.01 -16.55 4.03
N THR A 123 -13.15 -16.70 3.37
CA THR A 123 -13.26 -16.71 1.90
C THR A 123 -13.56 -15.32 1.31
N VAL A 124 -13.78 -14.31 2.16
CA VAL A 124 -14.01 -12.93 1.72
C VAL A 124 -12.71 -12.38 1.17
N LEU A 125 -12.77 -11.81 -0.04
CA LEU A 125 -11.61 -11.15 -0.66
C LEU A 125 -11.61 -9.65 -0.33
N PRO A 126 -10.45 -9.06 -0.05
CA PRO A 126 -10.31 -7.62 0.11
C PRO A 126 -10.43 -6.91 -1.24
N PRO A 127 -10.75 -5.60 -1.22
CA PRO A 127 -10.60 -4.74 -2.40
C PRO A 127 -9.17 -4.75 -2.95
N GLN A 128 -9.03 -4.40 -4.23
CA GLN A 128 -7.73 -4.15 -4.84
C GLN A 128 -7.18 -2.80 -4.39
N ILE A 129 -5.86 -2.65 -4.41
CA ILE A 129 -5.17 -1.40 -4.10
C ILE A 129 -4.95 -0.64 -5.41
N ASN A 130 -5.39 0.61 -5.46
CA ASN A 130 -5.10 1.51 -6.58
C ASN A 130 -3.66 2.02 -6.45
N THR A 131 -2.82 1.70 -7.43
CA THR A 131 -1.41 2.12 -7.45
C THR A 131 -1.12 2.99 -8.67
N PRO A 132 0.04 3.68 -8.74
CA PRO A 132 0.47 4.40 -9.94
C PRO A 132 0.61 3.51 -11.18
N ALA A 133 0.82 2.20 -10.99
CA ALA A 133 0.91 1.21 -12.05
C ALA A 133 -0.43 0.49 -12.34
N GLY A 134 -1.55 1.00 -11.79
CA GLY A 134 -2.88 0.40 -11.91
C GLY A 134 -3.32 -0.36 -10.66
N GLU A 135 -4.48 -1.01 -10.75
CA GLU A 135 -5.03 -1.80 -9.65
C GLU A 135 -4.24 -3.07 -9.41
N LYS A 136 -3.95 -3.37 -8.15
CA LYS A 136 -3.18 -4.53 -7.71
C LYS A 136 -3.92 -5.25 -6.60
N THR A 137 -4.04 -6.57 -6.71
CA THR A 137 -4.48 -7.40 -5.58
C THR A 137 -3.47 -7.28 -4.43
N ILE A 138 -3.95 -7.27 -3.18
CA ILE A 138 -3.06 -7.20 -2.02
C ILE A 138 -2.02 -8.32 -2.04
N ALA A 139 -0.82 -8.07 -1.50
CA ALA A 139 0.30 -9.01 -1.50
C ALA A 139 -0.05 -10.38 -0.92
N ALA A 140 -0.97 -10.40 0.04
CA ALA A 140 -1.52 -11.65 0.56
C ALA A 140 -2.13 -12.51 -0.57
N PHE A 141 -2.86 -12.04 -1.57
CA PHE A 141 -3.45 -12.98 -2.54
C PHE A 141 -2.58 -13.26 -3.77
N GLU A 142 -1.37 -12.70 -3.83
CA GLU A 142 -0.49 -12.92 -4.98
C GLU A 142 0.18 -14.30 -4.91
N ASN A 143 -0.02 -15.11 -5.95
CA ASN A 143 0.62 -16.40 -6.10
C ASN A 143 2.01 -16.18 -6.73
N ASP A 144 3.06 -16.39 -5.93
CA ASP A 144 4.41 -16.59 -6.46
C ASP A 144 4.50 -18.01 -7.04
N ASP A 145 3.71 -18.29 -8.09
CA ASP A 145 3.99 -19.41 -8.99
C ASP A 145 5.11 -18.97 -9.95
N GLY A 146 6.26 -18.65 -9.37
CA GLY A 146 7.53 -18.64 -10.09
C GLY A 146 7.82 -20.08 -10.49
N GLY A 147 7.52 -20.40 -11.76
CA GLY A 147 7.69 -21.73 -12.34
C GLY A 147 9.07 -22.33 -12.08
N GLY A 148 9.15 -23.20 -11.07
CA GLY A 148 10.17 -24.23 -10.99
C GLY A 148 9.76 -25.36 -11.91
N VAL A 149 10.22 -25.32 -13.16
CA VAL A 149 10.36 -26.55 -13.95
C VAL A 149 11.36 -27.41 -13.18
N LYS A 150 10.90 -28.60 -12.78
CA LYS A 150 11.71 -29.68 -12.23
C LYS A 150 12.84 -30.06 -13.19
#